data_AF-A0A3M1YPV7-F1
#
_entry.id   AF-A0A3M1YPV7-F1
#
_cell.length_a   1.000
_cell.length_b   1.000
_cell.length_c   1.000
_cell.angle_alpha   90.00
_cell.angle_beta   90.00
_cell.angle_gamma   90.00
#
_symmetry.space_group_name_H-M   'P 1'
#
loop_
_entity.id
_entity.type
_entity.pdbx_description
1 polymer ?
#
loop_
_entity_poly.entity_id
_entity_poly.type
_entity_poly.pdbx_seq_one_letter_code
_entity_poly.pdbx_strand_id
1 'polypeptide(L)'
;MIASEKQRIARIFSNLESITNNIRRNNENLDKVINNFATISDTLAKAHIAQAITNASIALTQVSSIIEKINNGEGSLGMLVNNDSLYINLEQASLEMDKLLEDIRVNPQRYRVFTLFPYKEKEKDKPKKKKRP
;
A
#
# COMPACT_ATOMS: atom_id res chain seq x y z
N MET A 1 -82.76 20.62 2.54
CA MET A 1 -81.93 20.13 1.40
C MET A 1 -81.03 21.24 0.82
N ILE A 2 -81.52 22.44 0.52
CA ILE A 2 -80.67 23.52 -0.03
C ILE A 2 -79.62 24.05 0.99
N ALA A 3 -79.97 24.12 2.28
CA ALA A 3 -79.03 24.56 3.32
C ALA A 3 -77.85 23.60 3.53
N SER A 4 -78.08 22.28 3.43
CA SER A 4 -77.04 21.26 3.58
C SER A 4 -76.05 21.25 2.42
N GLU A 5 -76.52 21.50 1.19
CA GLU A 5 -75.63 21.63 0.03
C GLU A 5 -74.74 22.89 0.13
N LYS A 6 -75.28 24.01 0.60
CA LYS A 6 -74.49 25.23 0.87
C LYS A 6 -73.39 24.98 1.90
N GLN A 7 -73.70 24.25 2.98
CA GLN A 7 -72.72 23.86 4.00
C GLN A 7 -71.64 22.90 3.46
N ARG A 8 -72.00 22.00 2.53
CA ARG A 8 -71.04 21.10 1.87
C ARG A 8 -70.07 21.89 0.97
N ILE A 9 -70.60 22.82 0.18
CA ILE A 9 -69.80 23.68 -0.70
C ILE A 9 -68.83 24.57 0.12
N ALA A 10 -69.31 25.17 1.21
CA ALA A 10 -68.46 25.98 2.10
C ALA A 10 -67.27 25.17 2.67
N ARG A 11 -67.52 23.92 3.09
CA ARG A 11 -66.46 23.01 3.56
C ARG A 11 -65.46 22.66 2.46
N ILE A 12 -65.91 22.44 1.22
CA ILE A 12 -65.02 22.20 0.07
C ILE A 12 -64.11 23.41 -0.16
N PHE A 13 -64.65 24.63 -0.17
CA PHE A 13 -63.84 25.84 -0.34
C PHE A 13 -62.83 26.02 0.79
N SER A 14 -63.22 25.78 2.04
CA SER A 14 -62.29 25.82 3.18
C SER A 14 -61.17 24.78 3.05
N ASN A 15 -61.49 23.56 2.60
CA ASN A 15 -60.47 22.53 2.33
C ASN A 15 -59.54 22.92 1.18
N LEU A 16 -60.08 23.47 0.08
CA LEU A 16 -59.28 23.95 -1.05
C LEU A 16 -58.35 25.10 -0.64
N GLU A 17 -58.84 26.04 0.17
CA GLU A 17 -58.04 27.13 0.71
C GLU A 17 -56.92 26.59 1.60
N SER A 18 -57.22 25.63 2.47
CA SER A 18 -56.24 24.95 3.32
C SER A 18 -55.16 24.23 2.50
N ILE A 19 -55.54 23.46 1.48
CA ILE A 19 -54.60 22.79 0.56
C ILE A 19 -53.72 23.82 -0.14
N THR A 20 -54.32 24.87 -0.69
CA THR A 20 -53.58 25.93 -1.41
C THR A 20 -52.62 26.66 -0.47
N ASN A 21 -53.02 26.93 0.76
CA ASN A 21 -52.18 27.52 1.78
C ASN A 21 -51.04 26.59 2.19
N ASN A 22 -51.30 25.29 2.35
CA ASN A 22 -50.26 24.30 2.64
C ASN A 22 -49.23 24.20 1.51
N ILE A 23 -49.67 24.20 0.25
CA ILE A 23 -48.77 24.23 -0.91
C ILE A 23 -47.93 25.51 -0.88
N ARG A 24 -48.57 26.69 -0.75
CA ARG A 24 -47.84 27.97 -0.72
C ARG A 24 -46.79 28.03 0.39
N ARG A 25 -47.12 27.54 1.60
CA ARG A 25 -46.18 27.48 2.73
C ARG A 25 -45.02 26.51 2.50
N ASN A 26 -45.22 25.46 1.70
CA ASN A 26 -44.20 24.44 1.45
C ASN A 26 -43.41 24.66 0.15
N ASN A 27 -43.84 25.57 -0.74
CA ASN A 27 -43.16 25.84 -2.01
C ASN A 27 -41.66 26.12 -1.83
N GLU A 28 -41.27 26.96 -0.87
CA GLU A 28 -39.84 27.24 -0.62
C GLU A 28 -39.05 25.98 -0.22
N ASN A 29 -39.67 25.07 0.53
CA ASN A 29 -39.04 23.81 0.93
C ASN A 29 -38.98 22.83 -0.25
N LEU A 30 -40.04 22.77 -1.07
CA LEU A 30 -40.06 21.96 -2.29
C LEU A 30 -38.98 22.42 -3.28
N ASP A 31 -38.85 23.73 -3.47
CA ASP A 31 -37.82 24.32 -4.32
C ASP A 31 -36.41 23.97 -3.81
N LYS A 32 -36.17 24.03 -2.49
CA LYS A 32 -34.89 23.61 -1.89
C LYS A 32 -34.61 22.13 -2.13
N VAL A 33 -35.60 21.25 -1.95
CA VAL A 33 -35.43 19.80 -2.17
C VAL A 33 -35.13 19.52 -3.65
N ILE A 34 -35.86 20.15 -4.57
CA ILE A 34 -35.66 19.98 -6.01
C ILE A 34 -34.26 20.47 -6.42
N ASN A 35 -33.84 21.63 -5.94
CA ASN A 35 -32.51 22.17 -6.23
C ASN A 35 -31.39 21.30 -5.64
N ASN A 36 -31.52 20.88 -4.37
CA ASN A 36 -30.56 19.98 -3.74
C ASN A 36 -30.46 18.64 -4.48
N PHE A 37 -31.61 18.07 -4.89
CA PHE A 37 -31.64 16.84 -5.66
C PHE A 37 -30.96 17.03 -7.02
N ALA A 38 -31.21 18.13 -7.72
CA ALA A 38 -30.54 18.45 -8.98
C ALA A 38 -29.01 18.56 -8.79
N THR A 39 -28.54 19.28 -7.77
CA THR A 39 -27.10 19.41 -7.46
C THR A 39 -26.46 18.08 -7.09
N ILE A 40 -27.11 17.27 -6.25
CA ILE A 40 -26.61 15.95 -5.86
C ILE A 40 -26.55 15.03 -7.07
N SER A 41 -27.61 15.01 -7.89
CA SER A 41 -27.68 14.18 -9.10
C SER A 41 -26.59 14.55 -10.10
N ASP A 42 -26.37 15.84 -10.35
CA ASP A 42 -25.31 16.34 -11.23
C ASP A 42 -23.90 16.03 -10.66
N THR A 43 -23.71 16.22 -9.36
CA THR A 43 -22.44 15.86 -8.68
C THR A 43 -22.18 14.35 -8.80
N LEU A 44 -23.19 13.52 -8.59
CA LEU A 44 -23.09 12.06 -8.67
C LEU A 44 -22.77 11.59 -10.09
N ALA A 45 -23.43 12.19 -11.10
CA ALA A 45 -23.14 11.90 -12.50
C ALA A 45 -21.68 12.25 -12.89
N LYS A 46 -21.11 13.30 -12.28
CA LYS A 46 -19.73 13.74 -12.51
C LYS A 46 -18.68 13.01 -11.65
N ALA A 47 -19.09 12.31 -10.60
CA ALA A 47 -18.15 11.77 -9.60
C ALA A 47 -17.33 10.55 -10.06
N HIS A 48 -17.50 10.04 -11.28
CA HIS A 48 -16.74 8.92 -11.86
C HIS A 48 -16.61 7.69 -10.92
N ILE A 49 -17.60 7.45 -10.05
CA ILE A 49 -17.51 6.46 -8.95
C ILE A 49 -17.26 5.05 -9.49
N ALA A 50 -17.93 4.68 -10.59
CA ALA A 50 -17.73 3.37 -11.22
C ALA A 50 -16.27 3.16 -11.66
N GLN A 51 -15.64 4.19 -12.22
CA GLN A 51 -14.23 4.13 -12.62
C GLN A 51 -13.30 4.05 -11.42
N ALA A 52 -13.58 4.81 -10.35
CA ALA A 52 -12.80 4.76 -9.11
C ALA A 52 -12.84 3.36 -8.48
N ILE A 53 -14.01 2.73 -8.42
CA ILE A 53 -14.18 1.36 -7.92
C ILE A 53 -13.41 0.36 -8.78
N THR A 54 -13.51 0.46 -10.11
CA THR A 54 -12.78 -0.41 -11.03
C THR A 54 -11.27 -0.25 -10.87
N ASN A 55 -10.77 0.98 -10.81
CA ASN A 55 -9.34 1.27 -10.62
C ASN A 55 -8.84 0.74 -9.27
N ALA A 56 -9.63 0.91 -8.20
CA ALA A 56 -9.31 0.35 -6.89
C ALA A 56 -9.25 -1.18 -6.92
N SER A 57 -10.21 -1.83 -7.59
CA SER A 57 -10.19 -3.28 -7.78
C SER A 57 -8.95 -3.75 -8.52
N ILE A 58 -8.57 -3.08 -9.62
CA ILE A 58 -7.37 -3.41 -10.39
C ILE A 58 -6.11 -3.26 -9.52
N ALA A 59 -5.99 -2.16 -8.78
CA ALA A 59 -4.85 -1.92 -7.90
C ALA A 59 -4.74 -3.01 -6.83
N LEU A 60 -5.86 -3.40 -6.21
CA LEU A 60 -5.89 -4.48 -5.21
C LEU A 60 -5.49 -5.83 -5.82
N THR A 61 -5.94 -6.14 -7.04
CA THR A 61 -5.53 -7.36 -7.74
C THR A 61 -4.03 -7.36 -8.04
N GLN A 62 -3.47 -6.23 -8.49
CA GLN A 62 -2.04 -6.10 -8.74
C GLN A 62 -1.21 -6.26 -7.47
N VAL A 63 -1.63 -5.63 -6.37
CA VAL A 63 -0.98 -5.77 -5.06
C VAL A 63 -1.05 -7.22 -4.58
N SER A 64 -2.21 -7.86 -4.69
CA SER A 64 -2.36 -9.27 -4.32
C SER A 64 -1.39 -10.17 -5.11
N SER A 65 -1.24 -9.94 -6.41
CA SER A 65 -0.30 -10.70 -7.24
C SER A 65 1.17 -10.47 -6.84
N ILE A 66 1.55 -9.24 -6.46
CA ILE A 66 2.90 -8.96 -5.96
C ILE A 66 3.16 -9.70 -4.65
N ILE A 67 2.20 -9.67 -3.72
CA ILE A 67 2.31 -10.36 -2.43
C ILE A 67 2.43 -11.87 -2.65
N GLU A 68 1.64 -12.43 -3.57
CA GLU A 68 1.71 -13.85 -3.92
C GLU A 68 3.09 -14.24 -4.46
N LYS A 69 3.64 -13.45 -5.39
CA LYS A 69 5.01 -13.66 -5.89
C LYS A 69 6.06 -13.60 -4.79
N ILE A 70 5.94 -12.63 -3.88
CA ILE A 70 6.84 -12.54 -2.72
C ILE A 70 6.74 -13.80 -1.87
N ASN A 71 5.53 -14.24 -1.51
CA ASN A 71 5.32 -15.44 -0.69
C ASN A 71 5.84 -16.71 -1.35
N ASN A 72 5.74 -16.80 -2.68
CA ASN A 72 6.26 -17.94 -3.45
C ASN A 72 7.77 -17.87 -3.71
N GLY A 73 8.46 -16.86 -3.19
CA GLY A 73 9.90 -16.69 -3.39
C GLY A 73 10.28 -16.23 -4.80
N GLU A 74 9.34 -15.71 -5.59
CA GLU A 74 9.59 -15.25 -6.95
C GLU A 74 10.21 -13.84 -6.98
N GLY A 75 11.14 -13.64 -7.91
CA GLY A 75 11.89 -12.39 -8.06
C GLY A 75 12.87 -12.12 -6.91
N SER A 76 13.72 -11.10 -7.05
CA SER A 76 14.80 -10.86 -6.08
C SER A 76 14.30 -10.60 -4.66
N LEU A 77 13.14 -9.94 -4.52
CA LEU A 77 12.55 -9.60 -3.22
C LEU A 77 11.90 -10.84 -2.57
N GLY A 78 11.18 -11.65 -3.34
CA GLY A 78 10.67 -12.94 -2.86
C GLY A 78 11.80 -13.90 -2.47
N MET A 79 12.83 -14.01 -3.29
CA MET A 79 14.02 -14.81 -2.98
C MET A 79 14.72 -14.29 -1.72
N LEU A 80 14.85 -12.98 -1.53
CA LEU A 80 15.45 -12.42 -0.33
C LEU A 80 14.64 -12.74 0.94
N VAL A 81 13.31 -12.64 0.87
CA VAL A 81 12.43 -12.87 2.01
C VAL A 81 12.35 -14.35 2.41
N ASN A 82 12.44 -15.27 1.44
CA ASN A 82 12.18 -16.70 1.69
C ASN A 82 13.43 -17.60 1.65
N ASN A 83 14.64 -17.09 1.41
CA ASN A 83 15.81 -17.94 1.19
C ASN A 83 16.79 -17.96 2.36
N ASP A 84 16.72 -19.01 3.18
CA ASP A 84 17.69 -19.33 4.22
C ASP A 84 19.11 -19.56 3.67
N SER A 85 19.24 -20.01 2.43
CA SER A 85 20.54 -20.29 1.79
C SER A 85 21.37 -19.03 1.57
N LEU A 86 20.76 -17.84 1.44
CA LEU A 86 21.52 -16.60 1.36
C LEU A 86 22.28 -16.35 2.68
N TYR A 87 21.62 -16.57 3.81
CA TYR A 87 22.24 -16.48 5.13
C TYR A 87 23.39 -17.49 5.25
N ILE A 88 23.15 -18.75 4.86
CA ILE A 88 24.16 -19.81 4.90
C ILE A 88 25.35 -19.47 4.01
N ASN A 89 25.12 -19.01 2.78
CA ASN A 89 26.18 -18.65 1.85
C ASN A 89 26.98 -17.43 2.33
N LEU A 90 26.33 -16.46 2.97
CA LEU A 90 26.99 -15.29 3.54
C LEU A 90 27.85 -15.67 4.76
N GLU A 91 27.35 -16.57 5.61
CA GLU A 91 28.09 -17.14 6.73
C GLU A 91 29.32 -17.92 6.22
N GLN A 92 29.16 -18.76 5.20
CA GLN A 92 30.27 -19.49 4.59
C GLN A 92 31.30 -18.55 3.94
N ALA A 93 30.85 -17.54 3.19
CA ALA A 93 31.75 -16.55 2.60
C ALA A 93 32.54 -15.79 3.69
N SER A 94 31.89 -15.45 4.80
CA SER A 94 32.56 -14.82 5.95
C SER A 94 33.58 -15.76 6.59
N LEU A 95 33.25 -17.05 6.74
CA LEU A 95 34.16 -18.07 7.25
C LEU A 95 35.38 -18.28 6.34
N GLU A 96 35.19 -18.25 5.01
CA GLU A 96 36.27 -18.35 4.04
C GLU A 96 37.16 -17.10 4.03
N MET A 97 36.55 -15.92 4.13
CA MET A 97 37.29 -14.66 4.22
C MET A 97 38.15 -14.62 5.48
N ASP A 98 37.63 -15.07 6.62
CA ASP A 98 38.41 -15.23 7.85
C ASP A 98 39.61 -16.17 7.67
N LYS A 99 39.42 -17.30 6.98
CA LYS A 99 40.51 -18.26 6.71
C LYS A 99 41.58 -17.62 5.83
N LEU A 100 41.18 -16.85 4.81
CA LEU A 100 42.09 -16.11 3.95
C LEU A 100 42.87 -15.07 4.74
N LEU A 101 42.19 -14.27 5.57
CA LEU A 101 42.83 -13.27 6.43
C LEU A 101 43.78 -13.91 7.44
N GLU A 102 43.43 -15.07 7.98
CA GLU A 102 44.33 -15.84 8.84
C GLU A 102 45.55 -16.35 8.06
N ASP A 103 45.38 -16.87 6.84
CA ASP A 103 46.51 -17.33 6.04
C ASP A 103 47.44 -16.17 5.65
N ILE A 104 46.91 -15.00 5.31
CA ILE A 104 47.70 -13.79 5.06
C ILE A 104 48.50 -13.41 6.32
N ARG A 105 47.89 -13.47 7.51
CA ARG A 105 48.54 -13.15 8.78
C ARG A 105 49.64 -14.14 9.15
N VAL A 106 49.42 -15.44 8.92
CA VAL A 106 50.35 -16.51 9.29
C VAL A 106 51.44 -16.73 8.23
N ASN A 107 51.12 -16.47 6.96
CA ASN A 107 52.00 -16.66 5.81
C ASN A 107 52.13 -15.38 4.96
N PRO A 108 52.55 -14.24 5.53
CA PRO A 108 52.57 -12.95 4.81
C PRO A 108 53.45 -12.99 3.56
N GLN A 109 54.47 -13.86 3.54
CA GLN A 109 55.41 -14.02 2.43
C GLN A 109 54.75 -14.42 1.11
N ARG A 110 53.66 -15.20 1.17
CA ARG A 110 52.91 -15.67 0.00
C ARG A 110 52.13 -14.56 -0.71
N TYR A 111 51.88 -13.45 0.00
CA TYR A 111 50.99 -12.37 -0.43
C TYR A 111 51.70 -11.01 -0.53
N ARG A 112 53.04 -11.01 -0.54
CA ARG A 112 53.81 -9.79 -0.85
C ARG A 112 53.83 -9.58 -2.36
N VAL A 113 53.47 -8.38 -2.81
CA VAL A 113 53.72 -7.94 -4.17
C VAL A 113 55.24 -7.87 -4.34
N PHE A 114 55.79 -8.59 -5.33
CA PHE A 114 57.22 -8.63 -5.57
C PHE A 114 57.75 -7.21 -5.82
N THR A 115 58.37 -6.63 -4.79
CA THR A 115 59.24 -5.48 -4.97
C THR A 115 60.64 -6.04 -5.19
N LEU A 116 61.35 -5.54 -6.20
CA LEU A 116 62.61 -6.07 -6.76
C LEU A 116 63.83 -6.08 -5.81
N PHE A 117 63.64 -6.18 -4.49
CA PHE A 117 64.71 -6.16 -3.49
C PHE A 117 64.61 -7.35 -2.53
N PRO A 118 65.67 -8.17 -2.38
CA PRO A 118 65.63 -9.36 -1.52
C PRO A 118 65.82 -9.00 -0.04
N TYR A 119 64.77 -9.14 0.77
CA TYR A 119 64.83 -9.11 2.24
C TYR A 119 64.81 -10.54 2.79
N LYS A 120 65.76 -10.90 3.68
CA LYS A 120 65.85 -12.20 4.37
C LYS A 120 65.21 -12.11 5.76
N GLU A 121 64.08 -12.79 5.97
CA GLU A 121 63.31 -12.74 7.21
C GLU A 121 63.55 -13.99 8.09
N LYS A 122 63.67 -13.81 9.41
CA LYS A 122 64.06 -14.86 10.37
C LYS A 122 62.83 -15.55 10.96
N GLU A 123 62.91 -16.87 11.11
CA GLU A 123 61.81 -17.80 11.44
C GLU A 123 61.10 -17.55 12.79
N LYS A 124 61.68 -16.71 13.66
CA LYS A 124 61.20 -16.48 15.05
C LYS A 124 60.01 -15.51 15.18
N ASP A 125 59.65 -14.78 14.12
CA ASP A 125 58.65 -13.70 14.21
C ASP A 125 57.22 -14.09 13.75
N LYS A 126 56.96 -15.38 13.49
CA LYS A 126 55.62 -15.82 13.04
C LYS A 126 54.60 -15.85 14.20
N PRO A 127 53.46 -15.14 14.11
CA PRO A 127 52.42 -15.20 15.12
C PRO A 127 51.74 -16.58 15.14
N LYS A 128 51.40 -17.08 16.33
CA LYS A 128 50.73 -18.38 16.50
C LYS A 128 49.28 -18.32 15.98
N LYS A 129 48.83 -19.40 15.31
CA LYS A 129 47.43 -19.58 14.89
C LYS A 129 46.51 -19.48 16.11
N LYS A 130 45.42 -18.72 15.99
CA LYS A 130 44.42 -18.63 17.06
C LYS A 130 43.51 -19.87 16.95
N LYS A 131 43.31 -20.59 18.05
CA LYS A 131 42.29 -21.65 18.10
C LYS A 131 40.91 -20.98 18.12
N ARG A 132 40.05 -21.34 17.17
CA ARG A 132 38.63 -20.94 17.17
C ARG A 132 37.89 -21.69 18.29
N PRO A 133 36.93 -21.05 18.99
CA PRO A 133 35.90 -21.75 19.75
C PRO A 133 34.97 -22.54 18.83
#